data_AF-A0A8T0WZS7-F1
#
_entry.id   AF-A0A8T0WZS7-F1
#
_cell.length_a   1.000
_cell.length_b   1.000
_cell.length_c   1.000
_cell.angle_alpha   90.00
_cell.angle_beta   90.00
_cell.angle_gamma   90.00
#
_symmetry.space_group_name_H-M   'P 1'
#
loop_
_entity.id
_entity.type
_entity.pdbx_description
1 polymer ?
#
loop_
_entity_poly.entity_id
_entity_poly.type
_entity_poly.pdbx_seq_one_letter_code
_entity_poly.pdbx_strand_id
1 'polypeptide(L)'
;MLKHIKSSSHLPWLCIGDFNEVLHRTEHIGVQERSHAQIAGFREMVDVCGFNDLGYEGHSWTYENKVAGGSFCRVRLDRALATPDWSVRFPLAKCKHLSAATSDHVPILLSWRSEEPRPRGKKRFRYEVMWESHAEFSNSLLESWQKEDEATTLQELQSKLKKVSSHLVRWDMNTFGHVRRELRKLKQELERLQSDPQWMGPTHTELKIKEKILELNHREEIMWKQCSRILWLSAGDRNTKFFHI
;
A
#
# COMPACT_ATOMS: atom_id res chain seq x y z
N MET A 1 7.61 2.39 -27.84
CA MET A 1 8.67 2.44 -26.81
C MET A 1 9.09 1.03 -26.37
N LEU A 2 8.24 0.24 -25.69
CA LEU A 2 8.60 -1.11 -25.21
C LEU A 2 9.14 -2.04 -26.31
N LYS A 3 8.53 -2.05 -27.51
CA LYS A 3 9.02 -2.79 -28.69
C LYS A 3 10.51 -2.53 -29.00
N HIS A 4 10.98 -1.29 -28.85
CA HIS A 4 12.38 -0.91 -29.10
C HIS A 4 13.31 -1.28 -27.96
N ILE A 5 12.84 -1.22 -26.72
CA ILE A 5 13.64 -1.64 -25.57
C ILE A 5 13.78 -3.17 -25.62
N LYS A 6 12.77 -3.91 -26.09
CA LYS A 6 12.84 -5.38 -26.13
C LYS A 6 13.97 -5.88 -27.03
N SER A 7 14.25 -5.17 -28.12
CA SER A 7 15.37 -5.52 -29.02
C SER A 7 16.76 -5.23 -28.42
N SER A 8 16.86 -4.52 -27.29
CA SER A 8 18.15 -4.20 -26.66
C SER A 8 18.59 -5.22 -25.60
N SER A 9 17.74 -6.16 -25.19
CA SER A 9 18.08 -7.16 -24.17
C SER A 9 17.35 -8.50 -24.33
N HIS A 10 18.15 -9.57 -24.30
CA HIS A 10 17.66 -10.95 -24.30
C HIS A 10 17.39 -11.51 -22.90
N LEU A 11 17.53 -10.71 -21.84
CA LEU A 11 17.19 -11.16 -20.50
C LEU A 11 15.68 -11.43 -20.36
N PRO A 12 15.25 -12.19 -19.33
CA PRO A 12 13.84 -12.33 -18.98
C PRO A 12 13.26 -11.01 -18.48
N TRP A 13 12.06 -10.66 -18.93
CA TRP A 13 11.45 -9.36 -18.65
C TRP A 13 10.20 -9.47 -17.79
N LEU A 14 10.04 -8.48 -16.91
CA LEU A 14 8.82 -8.15 -16.21
C LEU A 14 8.58 -6.65 -16.40
N CYS A 15 7.39 -6.30 -16.89
CA CYS A 15 6.89 -4.94 -16.97
C CYS A 15 5.64 -4.84 -16.08
N ILE A 16 5.68 -3.97 -15.08
CA ILE A 16 4.60 -3.80 -14.10
C ILE A 16 4.28 -2.33 -13.91
N GLY A 17 2.99 -2.00 -13.83
CA GLY A 17 2.50 -0.64 -13.58
C GLY A 17 1.30 -0.31 -14.45
N ASP A 18 1.03 0.98 -14.55
CA ASP A 18 -0.06 1.55 -15.35
C ASP A 18 0.31 1.60 -16.84
N PHE A 19 -0.42 0.85 -17.67
CA PHE A 19 -0.26 0.87 -19.12
C PHE A 19 -1.24 1.83 -19.81
N ASN A 20 -2.19 2.40 -19.07
CA ASN A 20 -3.32 3.18 -19.56
C ASN A 20 -4.19 2.47 -20.62
N GLU A 21 -4.01 1.16 -20.83
CA GLU A 21 -4.69 0.38 -21.86
C GLU A 21 -5.25 -0.96 -21.33
N VAL A 22 -6.25 -1.47 -22.05
CA VAL A 22 -6.89 -2.77 -21.75
C VAL A 22 -6.57 -3.81 -22.81
N LEU A 23 -6.37 -5.07 -22.40
CA LEU A 23 -6.22 -6.21 -23.30
C LEU A 23 -7.57 -6.68 -23.84
N HIS A 24 -8.65 -6.57 -23.08
CA HIS A 24 -9.97 -7.00 -23.52
C HIS A 24 -11.03 -5.96 -23.20
N ARG A 25 -12.06 -5.87 -24.05
CA ARG A 25 -13.21 -4.99 -23.81
C ARG A 25 -13.90 -5.29 -22.47
N THR A 26 -13.90 -6.55 -22.06
CA THR A 26 -14.45 -7.02 -20.78
C THR A 26 -13.70 -6.48 -19.56
N GLU A 27 -12.49 -5.94 -19.73
CA GLU A 27 -11.74 -5.26 -18.66
C GLU A 27 -12.18 -3.80 -18.46
N HIS A 28 -13.17 -3.33 -19.24
CA HIS A 28 -13.80 -2.03 -19.08
C HIS A 28 -15.29 -2.23 -18.77
N ILE A 29 -15.70 -1.78 -17.58
CA ILE A 29 -17.07 -1.86 -17.09
C ILE A 29 -17.58 -0.46 -16.82
N GLY A 30 -18.73 -0.10 -17.36
CA GLY A 30 -19.39 1.17 -17.09
C GLY A 30 -19.66 1.99 -18.34
N VAL A 31 -19.80 3.30 -18.14
CA VAL A 31 -20.06 4.25 -19.23
C VAL A 31 -18.78 4.53 -20.01
N GLN A 32 -18.92 4.76 -21.32
CA GLN A 32 -17.85 4.92 -22.33
C GLN A 32 -17.34 3.60 -22.92
N GLU A 33 -16.96 3.65 -24.19
CA GLU A 33 -16.26 2.55 -24.86
C GLU A 33 -14.81 2.94 -25.15
N ARG A 34 -13.91 1.97 -25.05
CA ARG A 34 -12.52 2.14 -25.52
C ARG A 34 -12.42 1.83 -27.00
N SER A 35 -11.52 2.54 -27.68
CA SER A 35 -11.26 2.34 -29.09
C SER A 35 -10.76 0.92 -29.35
N HIS A 36 -11.38 0.23 -30.32
CA HIS A 36 -10.89 -1.06 -30.80
C HIS A 36 -9.45 -0.99 -31.31
N ALA A 37 -9.08 0.12 -31.95
CA ALA A 37 -7.73 0.31 -32.46
C ALA A 37 -6.69 0.43 -31.35
N GLN A 38 -7.02 1.08 -30.23
CA GLN A 38 -6.14 1.18 -29.06
C GLN A 38 -5.92 -0.19 -28.42
N ILE A 39 -7.00 -0.96 -28.21
CA ILE A 39 -6.93 -2.33 -27.67
C ILE A 39 -6.09 -3.22 -28.59
N ALA A 40 -6.29 -3.14 -29.90
CA ALA A 40 -5.52 -3.90 -30.88
C ALA A 40 -4.03 -3.51 -30.86
N GLY A 41 -3.71 -2.22 -30.79
CA GLY A 41 -2.33 -1.73 -30.69
C GLY A 41 -1.64 -2.17 -29.40
N PHE A 42 -2.37 -2.22 -28.28
CA PHE A 42 -1.83 -2.73 -27.02
C PHE A 42 -1.55 -4.24 -27.08
N ARG A 43 -2.48 -5.04 -27.64
CA ARG A 43 -2.26 -6.47 -27.87
C ARG A 43 -1.06 -6.73 -28.78
N GLU A 44 -0.96 -6.00 -29.88
CA GLU A 44 0.17 -6.11 -30.80
C GLU A 44 1.51 -5.77 -30.10
N MET A 45 1.52 -4.81 -29.17
CA MET A 45 2.70 -4.53 -28.34
C MET A 45 3.05 -5.70 -27.43
N VAL A 46 2.05 -6.28 -26.74
CA VAL A 46 2.22 -7.46 -25.88
C VAL A 46 2.77 -8.65 -26.67
N ASP A 47 2.21 -8.91 -27.85
CA ASP A 47 2.60 -10.00 -28.74
C ASP A 47 4.04 -9.81 -29.25
N VAL A 48 4.37 -8.62 -29.78
CA VAL A 48 5.72 -8.31 -30.31
C VAL A 48 6.78 -8.42 -29.22
N CYS A 49 6.44 -8.03 -27.98
CA CYS A 49 7.38 -8.14 -26.86
C CYS A 49 7.44 -9.56 -26.26
N GLY A 50 6.55 -10.47 -26.68
CA GLY A 50 6.45 -11.83 -26.16
C GLY A 50 6.01 -11.86 -24.69
N PHE A 51 5.15 -10.93 -24.29
CA PHE A 51 4.65 -10.87 -22.91
C PHE A 51 3.41 -11.74 -22.72
N ASN A 52 3.30 -12.32 -21.52
CA ASN A 52 2.10 -12.91 -20.98
C ASN A 52 1.60 -12.05 -19.82
N ASP A 53 0.28 -11.84 -19.73
CA ASP A 53 -0.35 -11.25 -18.54
C ASP A 53 -0.28 -12.26 -17.40
N LEU A 54 0.33 -11.88 -16.27
CA LEU A 54 0.42 -12.72 -15.08
C LEU A 54 -0.93 -12.91 -14.37
N GLY A 55 -1.98 -12.21 -14.82
CA GLY A 55 -3.28 -12.21 -14.18
C GLY A 55 -3.28 -11.40 -12.89
N TYR A 56 -4.25 -11.67 -12.03
CA TYR A 56 -4.40 -10.99 -10.74
C TYR A 56 -5.23 -11.81 -9.74
N GLU A 57 -5.03 -11.51 -8.46
CA GLU A 57 -5.90 -11.86 -7.34
C GLU A 57 -6.58 -10.59 -6.81
N GLY A 58 -7.85 -10.67 -6.43
CA GLY A 58 -8.65 -9.53 -5.95
C GLY A 58 -9.62 -9.01 -7.01
N HIS A 59 -9.88 -7.70 -6.98
CA HIS A 59 -10.88 -7.05 -7.83
C HIS A 59 -10.47 -7.03 -9.31
N SER A 60 -11.45 -7.00 -10.22
CA SER A 60 -11.18 -7.07 -11.66
C SER A 60 -10.76 -5.75 -12.31
N TRP A 61 -10.73 -4.65 -11.54
CA TRP A 61 -10.35 -3.32 -11.99
C TRP A 61 -9.19 -2.79 -11.15
N THR A 62 -8.42 -1.87 -11.72
CA THR A 62 -7.38 -1.12 -11.01
C THR A 62 -7.60 0.37 -11.04
N TYR A 63 -8.59 0.82 -11.80
CA TYR A 63 -9.05 2.19 -11.89
C TYR A 63 -10.56 2.23 -11.67
N GLU A 64 -11.05 3.13 -10.84
CA GLU A 64 -12.47 3.44 -10.64
C GLU A 64 -12.69 4.95 -10.66
N ASN A 65 -13.56 5.40 -11.56
CA ASN A 65 -14.06 6.77 -11.57
C ASN A 65 -15.58 6.79 -11.37
N LYS A 66 -16.04 7.73 -10.55
CA LYS A 66 -17.47 7.97 -10.32
C LYS A 66 -17.98 8.96 -11.35
N VAL A 67 -19.08 8.61 -12.02
CA VAL A 67 -19.73 9.47 -13.01
C VAL A 67 -21.00 10.05 -12.41
N ALA A 68 -21.36 11.27 -12.83
CA ALA A 68 -22.61 11.91 -12.42
C ALA A 68 -23.82 10.97 -12.65
N GLY A 69 -24.74 10.95 -11.69
CA GLY A 69 -25.92 10.08 -11.74
C GLY A 69 -25.77 8.70 -11.10
N GLY A 70 -24.71 8.46 -10.31
CA GLY A 70 -24.52 7.22 -9.56
C GLY A 70 -23.97 6.05 -10.39
N SER A 71 -23.56 6.32 -11.62
CA SER A 71 -22.85 5.35 -12.47
C SER A 71 -21.35 5.34 -12.15
N PHE A 72 -20.66 4.27 -12.53
CA PHE A 72 -19.21 4.12 -12.38
C PHE A 72 -18.59 3.73 -13.71
N CYS A 73 -17.30 4.05 -13.86
CA CYS A 73 -16.42 3.53 -14.90
C CYS A 73 -15.26 2.84 -14.20
N ARG A 74 -15.06 1.55 -14.49
CA ARG A 74 -14.03 0.70 -13.91
C ARG A 74 -13.20 0.08 -15.01
N VAL A 75 -11.89 0.16 -14.86
CA VAL A 75 -10.96 -0.30 -15.87
C VAL A 75 -9.77 -0.99 -15.22
N ARG A 76 -9.26 -2.06 -15.83
CA ARG A 76 -7.97 -2.66 -15.46
C ARG A 76 -6.84 -2.04 -16.29
N LEU A 77 -6.19 -1.01 -15.74
CA LEU A 77 -5.10 -0.28 -16.38
C LEU A 77 -3.71 -0.73 -15.93
N ASP A 78 -3.62 -1.14 -14.67
CA ASP A 78 -2.40 -1.58 -14.03
C ASP A 78 -2.30 -3.11 -14.14
N ARG A 79 -1.15 -3.61 -14.61
CA ARG A 79 -0.93 -5.06 -14.76
C ARG A 79 0.54 -5.42 -14.64
N ALA A 80 0.81 -6.71 -14.48
CA ALA A 80 2.14 -7.28 -14.53
C ALA A 80 2.24 -8.19 -15.77
N LEU A 81 3.07 -7.79 -16.73
CA LEU A 81 3.35 -8.50 -17.96
C LEU A 81 4.75 -9.11 -17.88
N ALA A 82 4.91 -10.39 -18.19
CA ALA A 82 6.19 -11.06 -18.12
C ALA A 82 6.46 -11.96 -19.32
N THR A 83 7.72 -12.10 -19.71
CA THR A 83 8.10 -13.05 -20.76
C THR A 83 8.06 -14.49 -20.24
N PRO A 84 7.83 -15.51 -21.09
CA PRO A 84 7.76 -16.91 -20.66
C PRO A 84 8.97 -17.38 -19.85
N ASP A 85 10.18 -16.98 -20.25
CA ASP A 85 11.43 -17.29 -19.55
C ASP A 85 11.55 -16.61 -18.19
N TRP A 86 10.85 -15.49 -17.96
CA TRP A 86 10.72 -14.88 -16.64
C TRP A 86 9.77 -15.71 -15.77
N SER A 87 8.61 -16.10 -16.31
CA SER A 87 7.62 -16.91 -15.59
C SER A 87 8.17 -18.28 -15.18
N VAL A 88 9.03 -18.90 -16.00
CA VAL A 88 9.73 -20.15 -15.64
C VAL A 88 10.66 -19.95 -14.43
N ARG A 89 11.29 -18.78 -14.30
CA ARG A 89 12.18 -18.47 -13.15
C ARG A 89 11.42 -18.12 -11.89
N PHE A 90 10.22 -17.56 -12.02
CA PHE A 90 9.38 -17.13 -10.92
C PHE A 90 7.99 -17.78 -10.98
N PRO A 91 7.90 -19.13 -10.88
CA PRO A 91 6.64 -19.86 -11.08
C PRO A 91 5.60 -19.58 -9.98
N LEU A 92 6.02 -19.02 -8.86
CA LEU A 92 5.15 -18.65 -7.73
C LEU A 92 4.73 -17.16 -7.78
N ALA A 93 5.02 -16.46 -8.88
CA ALA A 93 4.63 -15.06 -9.05
C ALA A 93 3.11 -14.90 -9.08
N LYS A 94 2.63 -13.99 -8.24
CA LYS A 94 1.22 -13.60 -8.11
C LYS A 94 1.13 -12.09 -8.07
N CYS A 95 0.27 -11.54 -8.90
CA CYS A 95 -0.11 -10.12 -8.83
C CYS A 95 -1.41 -10.01 -8.02
N LYS A 96 -1.48 -9.08 -7.08
CA LYS A 96 -2.68 -8.82 -6.27
C LYS A 96 -3.10 -7.36 -6.42
N HIS A 97 -4.38 -7.13 -6.69
CA HIS A 97 -4.98 -5.80 -6.62
C HIS A 97 -5.39 -5.51 -5.17
N LEU A 98 -4.89 -4.42 -4.59
CA LEU A 98 -5.16 -4.02 -3.21
C LEU A 98 -6.25 -2.95 -3.18
N SER A 99 -7.10 -2.92 -2.16
CA SER A 99 -8.10 -1.86 -2.03
C SER A 99 -7.48 -0.50 -1.68
N ALA A 100 -7.91 0.54 -2.40
CA ALA A 100 -7.62 1.94 -2.09
C ALA A 100 -8.86 2.65 -1.53
N ALA A 101 -8.66 3.54 -0.55
CA ALA A 101 -9.73 4.35 0.02
C ALA A 101 -9.88 5.72 -0.67
N THR A 102 -8.80 6.24 -1.27
CA THR A 102 -8.68 7.66 -1.64
C THR A 102 -8.13 7.92 -3.04
N SER A 103 -7.66 6.90 -3.75
CA SER A 103 -7.20 7.02 -5.14
C SER A 103 -8.23 6.39 -6.06
N ASP A 104 -8.35 6.98 -7.23
CA ASP A 104 -9.03 6.41 -8.40
C ASP A 104 -8.28 5.19 -8.94
N HIS A 105 -6.97 5.10 -8.74
CA HIS A 105 -6.20 3.87 -8.93
C HIS A 105 -6.13 3.03 -7.65
N VAL A 106 -6.01 1.72 -7.83
CA VAL A 106 -5.78 0.76 -6.75
C VAL A 106 -4.36 0.18 -6.89
N PRO A 107 -3.58 0.06 -5.81
CA PRO A 107 -2.23 -0.47 -5.90
C PRO A 107 -2.21 -1.93 -6.37
N ILE A 108 -1.22 -2.28 -7.19
CA ILE A 108 -0.91 -3.67 -7.54
C ILE A 108 0.34 -4.15 -6.80
N LEU A 109 0.30 -5.37 -6.27
CA LEU A 109 1.38 -6.00 -5.51
C LEU A 109 1.81 -7.30 -6.19
N LEU A 110 3.05 -7.34 -6.68
CA LEU A 110 3.65 -8.57 -7.20
C LEU A 110 4.43 -9.29 -6.10
N SER A 111 4.01 -10.50 -5.77
CA SER A 111 4.71 -11.42 -4.88
C SER A 111 5.28 -12.57 -5.69
N TRP A 112 6.61 -12.69 -5.80
CA TRP A 112 7.28 -13.74 -6.60
C TRP A 112 7.99 -14.81 -5.77
N ARG A 113 7.93 -14.70 -4.45
CA ARG A 113 8.43 -15.68 -3.50
C ARG A 113 7.43 -15.82 -2.38
N SER A 114 7.30 -17.02 -1.83
CA SER A 114 6.66 -17.20 -0.54
C SER A 114 7.42 -16.35 0.46
N GLU A 115 6.76 -15.39 1.10
CA GLU A 115 7.25 -14.90 2.37
C GLU A 115 7.11 -16.06 3.34
N GLU A 116 8.12 -16.94 3.39
CA GLU A 116 8.30 -17.73 4.58
C GLU A 116 8.25 -16.75 5.74
N PRO A 117 7.43 -17.01 6.77
CA PRO A 117 7.37 -16.15 7.93
C PRO A 117 8.77 -16.15 8.52
N ARG A 118 9.59 -15.19 8.09
CA ARG A 118 10.88 -14.93 8.70
C ARG A 118 10.53 -14.76 10.16
N PRO A 119 11.14 -15.52 11.08
CA PRO A 119 10.90 -15.33 12.50
C PRO A 119 11.04 -13.83 12.69
N ARG A 120 9.93 -13.17 13.09
CA ARG A 120 9.95 -11.73 13.29
C ARG A 120 11.00 -11.53 14.35
N GLY A 121 12.21 -11.16 13.91
CA GLY A 121 13.31 -10.90 14.82
C GLY A 121 12.78 -9.92 15.84
N LYS A 122 13.27 -10.01 17.08
CA LYS A 122 12.88 -9.07 18.13
C LYS A 122 12.89 -7.66 17.53
N LYS A 123 11.71 -7.05 17.41
CA LYS A 123 11.59 -5.69 16.91
C LYS A 123 12.52 -4.86 17.79
N ARG A 124 13.56 -4.30 17.19
CA ARG A 124 14.46 -3.43 17.93
C ARG A 124 13.64 -2.23 18.37
N PHE A 125 13.78 -1.86 19.64
CA PHE A 125 13.23 -0.61 20.11
C PHE A 125 13.74 0.52 19.23
N ARG A 126 12.83 1.36 18.74
CA ARG A 126 13.12 2.61 18.08
C ARG A 126 12.25 3.65 18.75
N TYR A 127 12.87 4.77 19.09
CA TYR A 127 12.15 5.93 19.55
C TYR A 127 11.37 6.51 18.36
N GLU A 128 10.06 6.65 18.50
CA GLU A 128 9.24 7.33 17.50
C GLU A 128 8.99 8.76 18.00
N VAL A 129 9.48 9.77 17.26
CA VAL A 129 9.36 11.19 17.63
C VAL A 129 7.90 11.62 17.86
N MET A 130 6.94 10.90 17.27
CA MET A 130 5.50 11.15 17.45
C MET A 130 5.04 11.03 18.88
N TRP A 131 5.79 10.28 19.70
CA TRP A 131 5.44 10.15 21.10
C TRP A 131 5.50 11.51 21.81
N GLU A 132 6.43 12.39 21.45
CA GLU A 132 6.58 13.73 22.03
C GLU A 132 5.36 14.64 21.83
N SER A 133 4.52 14.40 20.82
CA SER A 133 3.34 15.22 20.58
C SER A 133 2.13 14.87 21.44
N HIS A 134 2.17 13.74 22.15
CA HIS A 134 1.10 13.32 23.05
C HIS A 134 1.25 13.98 24.42
N ALA A 135 0.19 14.60 24.94
CA ALA A 135 0.22 15.34 26.21
C ALA A 135 0.81 14.52 27.39
N GLU A 136 0.39 13.26 27.51
CA GLU A 136 0.86 12.37 28.58
C GLU A 136 2.24 11.73 28.36
N PHE A 137 2.90 11.98 27.23
CA PHE A 137 4.17 11.32 26.93
C PHE A 137 5.27 11.70 27.90
N SER A 138 5.48 13.00 28.13
CA SER A 138 6.52 13.50 29.02
C SER A 138 6.34 12.96 30.44
N ASN A 139 5.10 12.95 30.95
CA ASN A 139 4.76 12.38 32.25
C ASN A 139 5.07 10.88 32.28
N SER A 140 4.59 10.13 31.28
CA SER A 140 4.79 8.68 31.23
C SER A 140 6.26 8.28 31.10
N LEU A 141 7.07 9.05 30.35
CA LEU A 141 8.51 8.86 30.24
C LEU A 141 9.21 9.14 31.57
N LEU A 142 8.85 10.25 32.23
CA LEU A 142 9.44 10.65 33.50
C LEU A 142 9.12 9.64 34.60
N GLU A 143 7.85 9.23 34.72
CA GLU A 143 7.40 8.19 35.65
C GLU A 143 8.18 6.88 35.43
N SER A 144 8.35 6.47 34.16
CA SER A 144 9.12 5.25 33.86
C SER A 144 10.62 5.41 34.17
N TRP A 145 11.18 6.62 34.05
CA TRP A 145 12.57 6.90 34.35
C TRP A 145 12.83 6.93 35.86
N GLN A 146 11.91 7.53 36.63
CA GLN A 146 12.04 7.72 38.08
C GLN A 146 11.61 6.49 38.90
N LYS A 147 10.99 5.49 38.26
CA LYS A 147 10.58 4.24 38.93
C LYS A 147 11.74 3.43 39.51
N GLU A 148 12.95 3.68 39.03
CA GLU A 148 14.18 3.02 39.49
C GLU A 148 15.11 4.08 40.08
N ASP A 149 15.88 3.66 41.08
CA ASP A 149 16.90 4.50 41.71
C ASP A 149 17.94 5.02 40.71
N GLU A 150 18.75 5.96 41.16
CA GLU A 150 19.83 6.51 40.37
C GLU A 150 20.83 5.40 40.00
N ALA A 151 21.16 5.30 38.71
CA ALA A 151 22.10 4.30 38.24
C ALA A 151 23.53 4.78 38.47
N THR A 152 24.27 4.06 39.31
CA THR A 152 25.67 4.35 39.65
C THR A 152 26.65 3.56 38.79
N THR A 153 26.19 2.47 38.17
CA THR A 153 27.00 1.64 37.26
C THR A 153 26.43 1.60 35.84
N LEU A 154 27.29 1.28 34.85
CA LEU A 154 26.86 1.09 33.46
C LEU A 154 25.82 -0.03 33.30
N GLN A 155 25.90 -1.06 34.14
CA GLN A 155 24.96 -2.19 34.12
C GLN A 155 23.58 -1.79 34.65
N GLU A 156 23.54 -0.95 35.69
CA GLU A 156 22.30 -0.33 36.19
C GLU A 156 21.69 0.59 35.14
N LEU A 157 22.49 1.44 34.49
CA LEU A 157 22.02 2.34 33.44
C LEU A 157 21.44 1.55 32.25
N GLN A 158 22.11 0.49 31.80
CA GLN A 158 21.61 -0.38 30.74
C GLN A 158 20.27 -1.02 31.13
N SER A 159 20.16 -1.49 32.36
CA SER A 159 18.92 -2.10 32.88
C SER A 159 17.78 -1.08 32.96
N LYS A 160 18.07 0.14 33.41
CA LYS A 160 17.13 1.26 33.47
C LYS A 160 16.62 1.65 32.07
N LEU A 161 17.52 1.83 31.11
CA LEU A 161 17.16 2.12 29.71
C LEU A 161 16.29 1.01 29.10
N LYS A 162 16.61 -0.26 29.36
CA LYS A 162 15.81 -1.40 28.88
C LYS A 162 14.40 -1.40 29.45
N LYS A 163 14.22 -1.03 30.73
CA LYS A 163 12.91 -0.89 31.37
C LYS A 163 12.10 0.24 30.72
N VAL A 164 12.71 1.41 30.53
CA VAL A 164 12.10 2.57 29.85
C VAL A 164 11.70 2.23 28.42
N SER A 165 12.59 1.62 27.63
CA SER A 165 12.26 1.16 26.27
C SER A 165 11.08 0.18 26.27
N SER A 166 11.01 -0.74 27.22
CA SER A 166 9.90 -1.70 27.31
C SER A 166 8.58 -1.04 27.69
N HIS A 167 8.62 -0.04 28.58
CA HIS A 167 7.47 0.78 28.94
C HIS A 167 6.94 1.56 27.74
N LEU A 168 7.83 2.25 27.01
CA LEU A 168 7.46 3.04 25.83
C LEU A 168 6.85 2.18 24.72
N VAL A 169 7.37 0.97 24.48
CA VAL A 169 6.74 0.03 23.52
C VAL A 169 5.31 -0.33 23.92
N ARG A 170 5.07 -0.56 25.22
CA ARG A 170 3.74 -0.88 25.72
C ARG A 170 2.80 0.32 25.63
N TRP A 171 3.31 1.49 25.99
CA TRP A 171 2.58 2.75 25.89
C TRP A 171 2.19 3.05 24.44
N ASP A 172 3.11 2.92 23.47
CA ASP A 172 2.81 3.08 22.04
C ASP A 172 1.71 2.13 21.56
N MET A 173 1.76 0.86 21.97
CA MET A 173 0.74 -0.11 21.60
C MET A 173 -0.65 0.23 22.16
N ASN A 174 -0.71 0.83 23.35
CA ASN A 174 -1.96 1.22 24.01
C ASN A 174 -2.52 2.54 23.45
N THR A 175 -1.65 3.50 23.17
CA THR A 175 -2.02 4.85 22.74
C THR A 175 -2.24 4.93 21.23
N PHE A 176 -1.30 4.43 20.42
CA PHE A 176 -1.33 4.54 18.96
C PHE A 176 -1.63 3.22 18.26
N GLY A 177 -1.42 2.09 18.94
CA GLY A 177 -1.68 0.77 18.38
C GLY A 177 -3.16 0.50 18.07
N HIS A 178 -4.11 1.24 18.65
CA HIS A 178 -5.52 1.15 18.28
C HIS A 178 -5.75 1.59 16.83
N VAL A 179 -5.26 2.78 16.45
CA VAL A 179 -5.40 3.37 15.10
C VAL A 179 -4.85 2.41 14.04
N ARG A 180 -3.63 1.91 14.24
CA ARG A 180 -2.98 0.98 13.29
C ARG A 180 -3.73 -0.36 13.15
N ARG A 181 -4.29 -0.88 14.25
CA ARG A 181 -5.09 -2.12 14.23
C ARG A 181 -6.44 -1.90 13.55
N GLU A 182 -7.09 -0.78 13.83
CA GLU A 182 -8.37 -0.42 13.25
C GLU A 182 -8.25 -0.20 11.73
N LEU A 183 -7.22 0.52 11.28
CA LEU A 183 -6.90 0.67 9.86
C LEU A 183 -6.74 -0.68 9.15
N ARG A 184 -6.01 -1.63 9.75
CA ARG A 184 -5.83 -2.96 9.17
C ARG A 184 -7.16 -3.71 9.05
N LYS A 185 -7.99 -3.67 10.09
CA LYS A 185 -9.31 -4.32 10.10
C LYS A 185 -10.23 -3.73 9.02
N LEU A 186 -10.29 -2.40 8.93
CA LEU A 186 -11.12 -1.72 7.95
C LEU A 186 -10.66 -1.99 6.51
N LYS A 187 -9.35 -2.01 6.25
CA LYS A 187 -8.81 -2.37 4.93
C LYS A 187 -9.16 -3.81 4.53
N GLN A 188 -9.07 -4.76 5.46
CA GLN A 188 -9.45 -6.15 5.21
C GLN A 188 -10.94 -6.30 4.93
N GLU A 189 -11.79 -5.58 5.67
CA GLU A 189 -13.23 -5.61 5.43
C GLU A 189 -13.59 -4.96 4.09
N LEU A 190 -12.92 -3.86 3.72
CA LEU A 190 -13.09 -3.24 2.41
C LEU A 190 -12.72 -4.19 1.28
N GLU A 191 -11.59 -4.88 1.40
CA GLU A 191 -11.12 -5.87 0.44
C GLU A 191 -12.15 -7.01 0.27
N ARG A 192 -12.67 -7.51 1.39
CA ARG A 192 -13.69 -8.56 1.42
C ARG A 192 -14.97 -8.13 0.69
N LEU A 193 -15.49 -6.93 0.99
CA LEU A 193 -16.71 -6.40 0.37
C LEU A 193 -16.56 -6.23 -1.14
N GLN A 194 -15.42 -5.71 -1.58
CA GLN A 194 -15.18 -5.46 -3.00
C GLN A 194 -14.88 -6.76 -3.76
N SER A 195 -14.35 -7.81 -3.08
CA SER A 195 -13.96 -9.08 -3.71
C SER A 195 -15.14 -9.99 -4.06
N ASP A 196 -16.36 -9.62 -3.65
CA ASP A 196 -17.57 -10.35 -3.97
C ASP A 196 -17.87 -10.24 -5.47
N PRO A 197 -17.99 -11.37 -6.22
CA PRO A 197 -18.35 -11.35 -7.63
C PRO A 197 -19.69 -10.70 -7.94
N GLN A 198 -20.60 -10.62 -6.95
CA GLN A 198 -21.90 -9.97 -7.06
C GLN A 198 -21.87 -8.49 -6.69
N TRP A 199 -20.70 -7.93 -6.37
CA TRP A 199 -20.56 -6.54 -5.97
C TRP A 199 -20.88 -5.61 -7.15
N MET A 200 -22.02 -4.93 -7.05
CA MET A 200 -22.53 -4.02 -8.08
C MET A 200 -22.05 -2.57 -7.92
N GLY A 201 -21.39 -2.23 -6.82
CA GLY A 201 -21.06 -0.86 -6.49
C GLY A 201 -20.87 -0.60 -5.00
N PRO A 202 -20.32 0.57 -4.63
CA PRO A 202 -20.08 0.90 -3.24
C PRO A 202 -21.38 0.94 -2.44
N THR A 203 -21.46 0.11 -1.42
CA THR A 203 -22.58 0.09 -0.47
C THR A 203 -22.45 1.26 0.53
N HIS A 204 -23.53 1.60 1.23
CA HIS A 204 -23.47 2.57 2.33
C HIS A 204 -22.44 2.18 3.39
N THR A 205 -22.31 0.89 3.67
CA THR A 205 -21.29 0.34 4.57
C THR A 205 -19.88 0.57 4.04
N GLU A 206 -19.66 0.34 2.75
CA GLU A 206 -18.36 0.59 2.11
C GLU A 206 -17.96 2.06 2.18
N LEU A 207 -18.90 2.97 1.91
CA LEU A 207 -18.65 4.41 1.98
C LEU A 207 -18.23 4.82 3.40
N LYS A 208 -18.93 4.35 4.43
CA LYS A 208 -18.56 4.59 5.84
C LYS A 208 -17.18 4.02 6.19
N ILE A 209 -16.85 2.83 5.68
CA ILE A 209 -15.52 2.22 5.89
C ILE A 209 -14.44 3.08 5.22
N LYS A 210 -14.65 3.52 3.97
CA LYS A 210 -13.71 4.40 3.25
C LYS A 210 -13.53 5.74 3.97
N GLU A 211 -14.60 6.37 4.43
CA GLU A 211 -14.56 7.59 5.25
C GLU A 211 -13.76 7.38 6.53
N LYS A 212 -13.98 6.26 7.23
CA LYS A 212 -13.25 5.94 8.46
C LYS A 212 -11.76 5.68 8.19
N ILE A 213 -11.42 4.99 7.11
CA ILE A 213 -10.03 4.79 6.69
C ILE A 213 -9.37 6.13 6.39
N LEU A 214 -10.08 7.04 5.69
CA LEU A 214 -9.57 8.38 5.38
C LEU A 214 -9.30 9.17 6.68
N GLU A 215 -10.24 9.18 7.62
CA GLU A 215 -10.07 9.84 8.92
C GLU A 215 -8.84 9.29 9.67
N LEU A 216 -8.68 7.97 9.74
CA LEU A 216 -7.59 7.34 10.46
C LEU A 216 -6.24 7.53 9.75
N ASN A 217 -6.19 7.46 8.42
CA ASN A 217 -4.99 7.76 7.64
C ASN A 217 -4.59 9.23 7.83
N HIS A 218 -5.55 10.16 7.89
CA HIS A 218 -5.26 11.57 8.14
C HIS A 218 -4.68 11.78 9.54
N ARG A 219 -5.20 11.10 10.56
CA ARG A 219 -4.61 11.11 11.92
C ARG A 219 -3.18 10.58 11.90
N GLU A 220 -2.95 9.47 11.19
CA GLU A 220 -1.60 8.91 11.03
C GLU A 220 -0.68 9.90 10.31
N GLU A 221 -1.14 10.52 9.22
CA GLU A 221 -0.39 11.53 8.47
C GLU A 221 -0.05 12.74 9.33
N ILE A 222 -0.98 13.28 10.12
CA ILE A 222 -0.71 14.38 11.06
C ILE A 222 0.39 13.97 12.04
N MET A 223 0.31 12.76 12.60
CA MET A 223 1.34 12.22 13.48
C MET A 223 2.69 12.18 12.76
N TRP A 224 2.78 11.57 11.58
CA TRP A 224 4.02 11.47 10.80
C TRP A 224 4.58 12.85 10.37
N LYS A 225 3.71 13.79 10.00
CA LYS A 225 4.09 15.13 9.57
C LYS A 225 4.74 15.92 10.70
N GLN A 226 4.13 15.92 11.89
CA GLN A 226 4.71 16.53 13.09
C GLN A 226 6.10 15.97 13.41
N CYS A 227 6.35 14.70 13.10
CA CYS A 227 7.60 14.00 13.41
C CYS A 227 8.73 14.23 12.42
N SER A 228 8.38 14.45 11.16
CA SER A 228 9.39 14.55 10.10
C SER A 228 10.34 15.73 10.29
N ARG A 229 10.00 16.73 11.12
CA ARG A 229 10.67 18.03 11.23
C ARG A 229 10.82 18.75 9.87
N ILE A 230 10.16 18.26 8.82
CA ILE A 230 10.16 18.85 7.48
C ILE A 230 9.10 19.96 7.48
N LEU A 231 9.56 21.19 7.74
CA LEU A 231 8.72 22.40 7.76
C LEU A 231 8.12 22.76 6.40
N TRP A 232 8.64 22.19 5.30
CA TRP A 232 8.22 22.54 3.94
C TRP A 232 7.30 21.51 3.26
N LEU A 233 6.92 20.42 3.94
CA LEU A 233 5.93 19.47 3.43
C LEU A 233 4.53 20.10 3.53
N SER A 234 4.18 20.91 2.54
CA SER A 234 2.82 21.43 2.32
C SER A 234 1.93 20.30 1.77
N ALA A 235 1.54 19.41 2.68
CA ALA A 235 0.50 18.39 2.52
C ALA A 235 0.79 17.25 1.52
N GLY A 236 1.02 16.07 2.11
CA GLY A 236 0.66 14.78 1.54
C GLY A 236 1.42 14.31 0.32
N ASP A 237 1.19 13.03 0.04
CA ASP A 237 1.65 12.20 -1.07
C ASP A 237 1.16 12.70 -2.44
N ARG A 238 1.31 14.00 -2.71
CA ARG A 238 1.16 14.55 -4.05
C ARG A 238 2.45 14.26 -4.77
N ASN A 239 2.33 13.64 -5.93
CA ASN A 239 3.36 13.33 -6.91
C ASN A 239 4.39 14.47 -7.08
N THR A 240 5.33 14.58 -6.14
CA THR A 240 6.33 15.65 -6.09
C THR A 240 7.64 15.09 -6.61
N LYS A 241 8.47 15.98 -7.16
CA LYS A 241 9.79 15.67 -7.73
C LYS A 241 10.72 14.90 -6.79
N PHE A 242 10.37 14.76 -5.51
CA PHE A 242 11.08 13.93 -4.54
C PHE A 242 11.08 12.43 -4.90
N PHE A 243 10.04 11.94 -5.59
CA PHE A 243 9.88 10.52 -5.94
C PHE A 243 10.26 10.18 -7.38
N HIS A 244 10.73 11.16 -8.16
CA HIS A 244 11.18 10.98 -9.55
C HIS A 244 12.66 11.34 -9.64
N ILE A 245 13.48 10.38 -10.06
CA ILE A 245 14.91 10.55 -10.38
C ILE A 245 15.02 11.20 -11.76
#